data_AF-A0A2E2MNW2-F1
#
_entry.id   AF-A0A2E2MNW2-F1
#
_cell.length_a   1.000
_cell.length_b   1.000
_cell.length_c   1.000
_cell.angle_alpha   90.00
_cell.angle_beta   90.00
_cell.angle_gamma   90.00
#
_symmetry.space_group_name_H-M   'P 1'
#
loop_
_entity.id
_entity.type
_entity.pdbx_description
1 polymer ?
#
loop_
_entity_poly.entity_id
_entity_poly.type
_entity_poly.pdbx_seq_one_letter_code
_entity_poly.pdbx_strand_id
1 'polypeptide(L)'
;MGRRRCPRQGRGPIRRCRRRDLGRAPGRIDGGLSVSWGDSPAPSHPRTGLSITPEKFRRRRHPARIQDADASWGDDDGMVIASGTDNTINPLHETDYPGMDVWPALGDLPAGTAGSGDCVLAVAKELLRGPIEQTALRALELIGRRFDADRAWTVRYNANLSAFRDTDEWCRGGVTTHNVDNLDIPSTALGEMHRLMRGGHPVVVHDVDAMPKSMRSLQTKLQLQDTKSTVGIPMHFDGRLRGIMGLDMTRTRYRWSADEVQELSRLSDLLACANFGARIIADAGTVATAQEEFLYFQSLRGIVGAHIGDIVACEAERDSTRFFLANGDQVLDARNLKWWENILPESHFMRVHRSVVLQIHAVQKLQRRPTGQWVAHMDGYDTPFSVSRTKVVVLRNRLGC
;
A
#
# COMPACT_ATOMS: atom_id res chain seq x y z
N MET A 1 -22.55 -65.71 -13.07
CA MET A 1 -23.91 -66.11 -12.65
C MET A 1 -24.54 -64.89 -11.99
N GLY A 2 -25.71 -64.34 -12.30
CA GLY A 2 -26.79 -64.68 -13.21
C GLY A 2 -27.59 -63.40 -13.57
N ARG A 3 -28.44 -63.54 -14.59
CA ARG A 3 -29.22 -62.52 -15.31
C ARG A 3 -30.27 -61.80 -14.45
N ARG A 4 -30.69 -60.59 -14.86
CA ARG A 4 -32.10 -60.28 -15.25
C ARG A 4 -32.25 -58.90 -15.91
N ARG A 5 -33.23 -58.84 -16.83
CA ARG A 5 -33.53 -57.78 -17.79
C ARG A 5 -34.44 -56.67 -17.22
N CYS A 6 -34.31 -55.50 -17.86
CA CYS A 6 -35.20 -54.33 -18.03
C CYS A 6 -36.73 -54.59 -18.01
N PRO A 7 -37.58 -53.55 -17.81
CA PRO A 7 -37.97 -52.69 -18.95
C PRO A 7 -38.23 -51.18 -18.69
N ARG A 8 -38.27 -50.45 -19.82
CA ARG A 8 -38.57 -49.03 -20.07
C ARG A 8 -40.04 -48.61 -19.83
N GLN A 9 -40.25 -47.29 -19.64
CA GLN A 9 -41.23 -46.33 -20.24
C GLN A 9 -41.65 -45.30 -19.16
N GLY A 10 -41.95 -44.00 -19.37
CA GLY A 10 -42.20 -43.14 -20.54
C GLY A 10 -41.98 -41.64 -20.18
N ARG A 11 -41.56 -40.78 -21.13
CA ARG A 11 -42.36 -39.78 -21.88
C ARG A 11 -43.02 -38.62 -21.06
N GLY A 12 -42.31 -37.48 -21.00
CA GLY A 12 -42.76 -36.08 -21.21
C GLY A 12 -43.79 -35.42 -20.24
N PRO A 13 -44.03 -34.08 -20.33
CA PRO A 13 -43.54 -33.11 -21.32
C PRO A 13 -42.87 -31.82 -20.77
N ILE A 14 -42.18 -31.17 -21.71
CA ILE A 14 -41.57 -29.84 -21.68
C ILE A 14 -42.65 -28.74 -21.65
N ARG A 15 -42.48 -27.69 -20.83
CA ARG A 15 -43.19 -26.42 -20.98
C ARG A 15 -42.22 -25.30 -21.40
N ARG A 16 -42.50 -24.77 -22.60
CA ARG A 16 -41.98 -23.51 -23.15
C ARG A 16 -42.60 -22.31 -22.39
N CYS A 17 -41.80 -21.29 -22.07
CA CYS A 17 -42.31 -19.94 -21.86
C CYS A 17 -42.01 -19.08 -23.10
N ARG A 18 -43.06 -18.40 -23.57
CA ARG A 18 -43.12 -17.62 -24.81
C ARG A 18 -42.54 -16.21 -24.64
N ARG A 19 -41.98 -15.72 -25.75
CA ARG A 19 -41.83 -14.30 -26.09
C ARG A 19 -43.14 -13.51 -25.90
N ARG A 20 -43.01 -12.25 -25.48
CA ARG A 20 -43.89 -11.16 -25.91
C ARG A 20 -43.03 -10.04 -26.46
N ASP A 21 -43.24 -9.77 -27.75
CA ASP A 21 -42.89 -8.52 -28.42
C ASP A 21 -43.89 -7.43 -27.98
N LEU A 22 -43.39 -6.24 -27.67
CA LEU A 22 -44.10 -4.97 -27.84
C LEU A 22 -43.07 -3.94 -28.31
N GLY A 23 -43.32 -3.38 -29.48
CA GLY A 23 -42.40 -2.50 -30.19
C GLY A 23 -42.66 -1.00 -29.98
N ARG A 24 -41.80 -0.25 -30.69
CA ARG A 24 -41.91 1.15 -31.16
C ARG A 24 -41.85 2.30 -30.14
N ALA A 25 -40.70 2.97 -30.14
CA ALA A 25 -40.54 4.44 -30.15
C ALA A 25 -41.15 5.03 -31.46
N PRO A 26 -41.40 6.36 -31.65
CA PRO A 26 -40.63 7.49 -31.12
C PRO A 26 -41.44 8.74 -30.69
N GLY A 27 -40.77 9.67 -29.98
CA GLY A 27 -41.31 11.00 -29.69
C GLY A 27 -40.23 11.94 -29.18
N ARG A 28 -39.71 12.79 -30.06
CA ARG A 28 -38.96 14.02 -29.74
C ARG A 28 -39.83 14.94 -28.89
N ILE A 29 -39.27 15.53 -27.84
CA ILE A 29 -39.73 16.82 -27.34
C ILE A 29 -38.48 17.65 -27.02
N ASP A 30 -38.26 18.66 -27.85
CA ASP A 30 -37.41 19.80 -27.59
C ASP A 30 -37.96 20.60 -26.40
N GLY A 31 -37.09 20.97 -25.47
CA GLY A 31 -37.46 21.75 -24.29
C GLY A 31 -36.22 22.30 -23.62
N GLY A 32 -35.69 23.39 -24.18
CA GLY A 32 -34.59 24.14 -23.58
C GLY A 32 -34.98 24.67 -22.20
N LEU A 33 -34.17 24.35 -21.21
CA LEU A 33 -34.10 25.07 -19.94
C LEU A 33 -32.69 25.63 -19.82
N SER A 34 -32.55 26.86 -20.29
CA SER A 34 -31.48 27.77 -19.93
C SER A 34 -31.56 28.03 -18.43
N VAL A 35 -30.66 27.43 -17.66
CA VAL A 35 -30.46 27.83 -16.26
C VAL A 35 -29.34 28.85 -16.24
N SER A 36 -29.74 30.10 -16.07
CA SER A 36 -28.88 31.24 -15.77
C SER A 36 -28.12 30.97 -14.47
N TRP A 37 -26.79 31.01 -14.53
CA TRP A 37 -25.95 31.15 -13.35
C TRP A 37 -26.16 32.56 -12.80
N GLY A 38 -27.03 32.66 -11.80
CA GLY A 38 -27.18 33.85 -10.98
C GLY A 38 -26.00 33.94 -10.04
N ASP A 39 -25.28 35.05 -10.13
CA ASP A 39 -24.26 35.49 -9.19
C ASP A 39 -24.78 35.41 -7.74
N SER A 40 -23.98 34.81 -6.86
CA SER A 40 -24.08 35.06 -5.43
C SER A 40 -22.69 35.04 -4.78
N PRO A 41 -22.49 35.90 -3.78
CA PRO A 41 -21.24 36.62 -3.59
C PRO A 41 -20.23 35.88 -2.72
N ALA A 42 -18.95 36.19 -2.95
CA ALA A 42 -17.82 35.76 -2.14
C ALA A 42 -17.97 36.16 -0.66
N PRO A 43 -17.62 35.29 0.30
CA PRO A 43 -17.54 35.68 1.70
C PRO A 43 -16.28 36.53 1.94
N SER A 44 -16.52 37.75 2.41
CA SER A 44 -15.53 38.74 2.84
C SER A 44 -14.71 38.26 4.05
N HIS A 45 -13.40 38.17 3.88
CA HIS A 45 -12.45 38.07 4.99
C HIS A 45 -12.33 39.41 5.75
N PRO A 46 -12.41 39.44 7.08
CA PRO A 46 -11.93 40.58 7.84
C PRO A 46 -10.40 40.55 7.94
N ARG A 47 -9.78 41.62 7.44
CA ARG A 47 -8.38 41.98 7.68
C ARG A 47 -8.18 42.36 9.14
N THR A 48 -7.25 41.71 9.82
CA THR A 48 -6.49 42.31 10.93
C THR A 48 -5.02 42.08 10.67
N GLY A 49 -4.30 43.18 10.45
CA GLY A 49 -2.87 43.18 10.19
C GLY A 49 -2.05 43.08 11.46
N LEU A 50 -0.93 42.39 11.38
CA LEU A 50 0.28 42.69 12.14
C LEU A 50 1.49 42.52 11.22
N SER A 51 2.14 43.65 10.96
CA SER A 51 3.41 43.78 10.25
C SER A 51 4.57 43.52 11.20
N ILE A 52 5.46 42.58 10.87
CA ILE A 52 6.81 42.51 11.46
C ILE A 52 7.81 42.18 10.35
N THR A 53 8.83 43.02 10.24
CA THR A 53 9.93 43.02 9.27
C THR A 53 11.03 41.98 9.59
N PRO A 54 11.81 41.50 8.59
CA PRO A 54 12.88 40.54 8.82
C PRO A 54 14.25 41.23 8.97
N GLU A 55 14.93 41.03 10.10
CA GLU A 55 16.37 41.27 10.22
C GLU A 55 17.12 40.07 10.85
N LYS A 56 18.15 39.64 10.10
CA LYS A 56 19.49 39.21 10.55
C LYS A 56 19.59 38.05 11.54
N PHE A 57 19.87 36.86 11.01
CA PHE A 57 20.80 35.93 11.66
C PHE A 57 21.84 35.38 10.68
N ARG A 58 23.08 35.83 10.88
CA ARG A 58 24.30 35.46 10.16
C ARG A 58 25.25 34.85 11.20
N ARG A 59 25.52 33.55 11.17
CA ARG A 59 26.63 32.90 11.91
C ARG A 59 27.25 31.84 10.99
N ARG A 60 28.30 32.20 10.25
CA ARG A 60 29.73 31.94 10.51
C ARG A 60 30.07 30.45 10.57
N ARG A 61 30.55 29.93 9.42
CA ARG A 61 31.40 28.74 9.31
C ARG A 61 32.85 29.12 9.65
N HIS A 62 33.56 28.27 10.39
CA HIS A 62 35.02 28.28 10.46
C HIS A 62 35.56 26.88 10.09
N PRO A 63 36.68 26.79 9.36
CA PRO A 63 37.26 25.53 8.90
C PRO A 63 38.28 24.98 9.90
N ALA A 64 38.35 23.65 10.06
CA ALA A 64 39.45 23.00 10.75
C ALA A 64 40.48 22.51 9.72
N ARG A 65 41.71 22.97 9.90
CA ARG A 65 42.94 22.60 9.19
C ARG A 65 43.67 21.60 10.08
N ILE A 66 44.01 20.42 9.57
CA ILE A 66 44.96 19.50 10.23
C ILE A 66 46.06 19.17 9.22
N GLN A 67 47.28 19.16 9.73
CA GLN A 67 48.57 19.29 9.06
C GLN A 67 49.03 18.01 8.36
N ASP A 68 49.88 18.26 7.36
CA ASP A 68 50.71 17.31 6.62
C ASP A 68 51.65 16.51 7.53
N ALA A 69 51.84 15.24 7.18
CA ALA A 69 52.99 14.45 7.57
C ALA A 69 53.49 13.68 6.35
N ASP A 70 54.66 14.09 5.87
CA ASP A 70 55.47 13.44 4.84
C ASP A 70 55.90 12.03 5.29
N ALA A 71 55.79 11.04 4.38
CA ALA A 71 56.61 9.84 4.40
C ALA A 71 56.75 9.25 2.98
N SER A 72 57.87 9.61 2.37
CA SER A 72 58.74 8.87 1.43
C SER A 72 58.18 7.71 0.56
N TRP A 73 58.47 7.86 -0.72
CA TRP A 73 58.39 6.91 -1.83
C TRP A 73 59.24 5.64 -1.66
N GLY A 74 58.71 4.53 -2.18
CA GLY A 74 59.46 3.35 -2.61
C GLY A 74 58.86 2.86 -3.93
N ASP A 75 59.69 2.80 -4.97
CA ASP A 75 59.35 2.57 -6.36
C ASP A 75 59.02 1.11 -6.71
N ASP A 76 58.26 1.00 -7.82
CA ASP A 76 58.22 -0.07 -8.83
C ASP A 76 57.80 -1.50 -8.43
N ASP A 77 56.59 -1.85 -8.85
CA ASP A 77 56.43 -2.95 -9.83
C ASP A 77 55.13 -2.74 -10.62
N GLY A 78 55.27 -2.73 -11.95
CA GLY A 78 54.19 -2.44 -12.88
C GLY A 78 53.03 -3.43 -12.77
N MET A 79 51.84 -2.91 -12.50
CA MET A 79 50.59 -3.62 -12.78
C MET A 79 49.73 -2.75 -13.69
N VAL A 80 49.53 -3.26 -14.90
CA VAL A 80 48.61 -2.74 -15.90
C VAL A 80 47.25 -2.49 -15.24
N ILE A 81 46.85 -1.23 -15.14
CA ILE A 81 45.49 -0.86 -14.72
C ILE A 81 44.59 -1.23 -15.90
N ALA A 82 44.03 -2.43 -15.87
CA ALA A 82 42.93 -2.79 -16.76
C ALA A 82 41.81 -1.78 -16.52
N SER A 83 41.47 -1.02 -17.55
CA SER A 83 40.29 -0.16 -17.61
C SER A 83 39.03 -1.05 -17.54
N GLY A 84 38.63 -1.45 -16.34
CA GLY A 84 37.36 -2.10 -16.08
C GLY A 84 36.27 -1.04 -15.89
N THR A 85 35.64 -0.61 -16.98
CA THR A 85 34.33 0.04 -16.93
C THR A 85 33.28 -1.07 -16.89
N ASP A 86 33.04 -1.64 -15.72
CA ASP A 86 31.90 -2.51 -15.53
C ASP A 86 31.22 -2.18 -14.20
N ASN A 87 30.40 -1.13 -14.23
CA ASN A 87 29.56 -0.70 -13.11
C ASN A 87 28.18 -1.38 -13.20
N THR A 88 28.13 -2.63 -13.68
CA THR A 88 26.90 -3.40 -13.82
C THR A 88 26.48 -3.92 -12.45
N ILE A 89 25.40 -3.35 -11.91
CA ILE A 89 24.68 -4.02 -10.83
C ILE A 89 23.94 -5.21 -11.42
N ASN A 90 24.27 -6.39 -10.90
CA ASN A 90 23.59 -7.62 -11.22
C ASN A 90 22.45 -7.90 -10.23
N PRO A 91 21.42 -8.65 -10.64
CA PRO A 91 20.42 -9.19 -9.73
C PRO A 91 21.07 -9.92 -8.54
N LEU A 92 20.41 -9.90 -7.38
CA LEU A 92 20.73 -10.77 -6.25
C LEU A 92 20.77 -12.22 -6.74
N HIS A 93 21.78 -12.98 -6.30
CA HIS A 93 22.17 -14.29 -6.83
C HIS A 93 21.00 -15.18 -7.30
N GLU A 94 21.10 -15.66 -8.55
CA GLU A 94 20.12 -16.56 -9.20
C GLU A 94 19.82 -17.83 -8.39
N THR A 95 20.73 -18.24 -7.50
CA THR A 95 20.56 -19.40 -6.61
C THR A 95 19.41 -19.25 -5.61
N ASP A 96 19.12 -18.02 -5.17
CA ASP A 96 18.07 -17.76 -4.18
C ASP A 96 16.69 -17.65 -4.85
N TYR A 97 16.66 -17.28 -6.13
CA TYR A 97 15.44 -17.06 -6.91
C TYR A 97 15.58 -17.56 -8.36
N PRO A 98 15.65 -18.87 -8.60
CA PRO A 98 15.81 -19.40 -9.94
C PRO A 98 14.63 -18.99 -10.84
N GLY A 99 14.93 -18.45 -12.03
CA GLY A 99 13.93 -18.02 -13.01
C GLY A 99 13.35 -16.62 -12.80
N MET A 100 13.91 -15.84 -11.87
CA MET A 100 13.55 -14.44 -11.67
C MET A 100 14.74 -13.60 -11.22
N ASP A 101 14.69 -12.31 -11.52
CA ASP A 101 15.74 -11.36 -11.14
C ASP A 101 15.22 -10.48 -10.01
N VAL A 102 15.88 -10.52 -8.86
CA VAL A 102 15.62 -9.62 -7.74
C VAL A 102 16.72 -8.57 -7.71
N TRP A 103 16.38 -7.32 -7.94
CA TRP A 103 17.38 -6.25 -8.02
C TRP A 103 17.70 -5.69 -6.64
N PRO A 104 18.90 -5.12 -6.41
CA PRO A 104 19.19 -4.38 -5.18
C PRO A 104 18.18 -3.27 -4.93
N ALA A 105 18.15 -2.79 -3.68
CA ALA A 105 17.20 -1.75 -3.31
C ALA A 105 17.41 -0.51 -4.19
N LEU A 106 16.32 0.18 -4.54
CA LEU A 106 16.35 1.33 -5.45
C LEU A 106 17.42 2.39 -5.11
N GLY A 107 17.69 2.62 -3.83
CA GLY A 107 18.70 3.57 -3.35
C GLY A 107 20.16 3.13 -3.60
N ASP A 108 20.38 1.85 -3.87
CA ASP A 108 21.69 1.25 -4.10
C ASP A 108 22.00 1.06 -5.60
N LEU A 109 21.04 1.37 -6.50
CA LEU A 109 21.26 1.31 -7.95
C LEU A 109 22.06 2.53 -8.43
N PRO A 110 23.21 2.36 -9.12
CA PRO A 110 24.02 3.47 -9.61
C PRO A 110 23.19 4.25 -10.62
N ALA A 111 23.26 5.58 -10.61
CA ALA A 111 22.62 6.41 -11.63
C ALA A 111 23.11 5.97 -13.03
N GLY A 112 22.32 5.18 -13.74
CA GLY A 112 22.76 4.56 -14.98
C GLY A 112 22.65 5.54 -16.13
N THR A 113 23.29 5.16 -17.22
CA THR A 113 23.38 5.94 -18.45
C THR A 113 21.98 6.13 -19.00
N ALA A 114 21.56 7.38 -19.10
CA ALA A 114 20.21 7.77 -19.46
C ALA A 114 19.71 7.04 -20.73
N GLY A 115 18.79 6.09 -20.54
CA GLY A 115 17.72 5.86 -21.52
C GLY A 115 17.02 7.20 -21.80
N SER A 116 16.49 7.37 -23.00
CA SER A 116 15.91 8.63 -23.48
C SER A 116 15.00 9.24 -22.41
N GLY A 117 15.45 10.33 -21.75
CA GLY A 117 14.71 11.01 -20.69
C GLY A 117 13.34 11.56 -21.13
N ASP A 118 13.02 11.41 -22.42
CA ASP A 118 11.77 11.78 -23.06
C ASP A 118 10.55 11.13 -22.42
N CYS A 119 10.60 9.84 -22.05
CA CYS A 119 9.46 9.18 -21.40
C CYS A 119 9.22 9.74 -20.00
N VAL A 120 10.28 9.80 -19.18
CA VAL A 120 10.25 10.37 -17.83
C VAL A 120 9.71 11.81 -17.86
N LEU A 121 10.19 12.63 -18.80
CA LEU A 121 9.73 13.99 -18.97
C LEU A 121 8.26 14.06 -19.45
N ALA A 122 7.85 13.20 -20.39
CA ALA A 122 6.48 13.17 -20.89
C ALA A 122 5.50 12.77 -19.78
N VAL A 123 5.85 11.77 -18.98
CA VAL A 123 5.07 11.34 -17.81
C VAL A 123 5.01 12.45 -16.76
N ALA A 124 6.14 13.09 -16.43
CA ALA A 124 6.15 14.22 -15.49
C ALA A 124 5.23 15.37 -15.97
N LYS A 125 5.31 15.72 -17.26
CA LYS A 125 4.41 16.73 -17.86
C LYS A 125 2.95 16.35 -17.78
N GLU A 126 2.62 15.07 -17.99
CA GLU A 126 1.25 14.57 -17.85
C GLU A 126 0.74 14.71 -16.42
N LEU A 127 1.53 14.24 -15.44
CA LEU A 127 1.18 14.29 -14.02
C LEU A 127 1.02 15.74 -13.50
N LEU A 128 1.72 16.70 -14.10
CA LEU A 128 1.60 18.13 -13.75
C LEU A 128 0.35 18.81 -14.33
N ARG A 129 -0.43 18.15 -15.19
CA ARG A 129 -1.65 18.73 -15.79
C ARG A 129 -2.84 18.77 -14.82
N GLY A 130 -2.82 17.99 -13.75
CA GLY A 130 -3.93 17.94 -12.80
C GLY A 130 -3.73 16.87 -11.72
N PRO A 131 -4.77 16.64 -10.88
CA PRO A 131 -4.75 15.59 -9.87
C PRO A 131 -4.45 14.21 -10.45
N ILE A 132 -3.87 13.33 -9.62
CA ILE A 132 -3.46 12.00 -10.05
C ILE A 132 -4.63 11.17 -10.57
N GLU A 133 -5.83 11.36 -10.01
CA GLU A 133 -7.07 10.69 -10.41
C GLU A 133 -7.46 10.97 -11.87
N GLN A 134 -6.98 12.08 -12.44
CA GLN A 134 -7.25 12.48 -13.82
C GLN A 134 -6.09 12.15 -14.78
N THR A 135 -4.88 11.98 -14.25
CA THR A 135 -3.65 11.87 -15.06
C THR A 135 -3.00 10.48 -15.01
N ALA A 136 -3.32 9.66 -14.00
CA ALA A 136 -2.70 8.35 -13.77
C ALA A 136 -2.83 7.40 -14.96
N LEU A 137 -4.04 7.23 -15.50
CA LEU A 137 -4.28 6.32 -16.64
C LEU A 137 -3.48 6.75 -17.88
N ARG A 138 -3.39 8.06 -18.14
CA ARG A 138 -2.62 8.56 -19.28
C ARG A 138 -1.12 8.44 -19.05
N ALA A 139 -0.65 8.66 -17.83
CA ALA A 139 0.74 8.39 -17.46
C ALA A 139 1.10 6.91 -17.65
N LEU A 140 0.25 6.00 -17.16
CA LEU A 140 0.42 4.56 -17.35
C LEU A 140 0.38 4.15 -18.83
N GLU A 141 -0.47 4.78 -19.64
CA GLU A 141 -0.46 4.57 -21.10
C GLU A 141 0.88 4.98 -21.73
N LEU A 142 1.43 6.14 -21.37
CA LEU A 142 2.72 6.61 -21.90
C LEU A 142 3.84 5.63 -21.54
N ILE A 143 3.85 5.14 -20.28
CA ILE A 143 4.81 4.13 -19.81
C ILE A 143 4.60 2.83 -20.57
N GLY A 144 3.38 2.29 -20.60
CA GLY A 144 3.07 1.03 -21.26
C GLY A 144 3.44 1.04 -22.75
N ARG A 145 3.19 2.13 -23.46
CA ARG A 145 3.63 2.30 -24.86
C ARG A 145 5.14 2.39 -25.01
N ARG A 146 5.85 3.06 -24.10
CA ARG A 146 7.32 3.20 -24.11
C ARG A 146 8.03 1.84 -24.02
N PHE A 147 7.48 0.90 -23.28
CA PHE A 147 8.04 -0.45 -23.08
C PHE A 147 7.33 -1.53 -23.90
N ASP A 148 6.45 -1.15 -24.84
CA ASP A 148 5.53 -2.04 -25.57
C ASP A 148 4.76 -3.04 -24.68
N ALA A 149 4.49 -2.68 -23.43
CA ALA A 149 3.75 -3.51 -22.49
C ALA A 149 2.28 -3.68 -22.90
N ASP A 150 1.67 -4.77 -22.43
CA ASP A 150 0.26 -5.08 -22.63
C ASP A 150 -0.61 -4.48 -21.53
N ARG A 151 -0.04 -4.38 -20.33
CA ARG A 151 -0.64 -3.68 -19.19
C ARG A 151 0.41 -2.86 -18.45
N ALA A 152 -0.04 -1.74 -17.90
CA ALA A 152 0.68 -0.94 -16.93
C ALA A 152 -0.23 -0.66 -15.75
N TRP A 153 0.22 -0.96 -14.54
CA TRP A 153 -0.63 -0.95 -13.35
C TRP A 153 0.07 -0.36 -12.14
N THR A 154 -0.74 0.15 -11.22
CA THR A 154 -0.32 0.53 -9.87
C THR A 154 -1.19 -0.16 -8.84
N VAL A 155 -0.58 -0.55 -7.74
CA VAL A 155 -1.28 -0.96 -6.53
C VAL A 155 -0.83 -0.09 -5.38
N ARG A 156 -1.75 0.19 -4.46
CA ARG A 156 -1.48 1.00 -3.28
C ARG A 156 -1.68 0.18 -2.03
N TYR A 157 -0.70 0.23 -1.13
CA TYR A 157 -0.83 -0.35 0.21
C TYR A 157 -1.65 0.56 1.11
N ASN A 158 -2.34 -0.04 2.08
CA ASN A 158 -2.81 0.67 3.25
C ASN A 158 -1.62 1.09 4.15
N ALA A 159 -1.89 1.90 5.18
CA ALA A 159 -0.83 2.53 5.99
C ALA A 159 0.10 1.53 6.71
N ASN A 160 -0.41 0.35 7.07
CA ASN A 160 0.34 -0.70 7.78
C ASN A 160 0.86 -1.82 6.86
N LEU A 161 0.67 -1.70 5.54
CA LEU A 161 1.06 -2.69 4.52
C LEU A 161 0.39 -4.07 4.68
N SER A 162 -0.70 -4.18 5.44
CA SER A 162 -1.44 -5.44 5.64
C SER A 162 -2.31 -5.80 4.45
N ALA A 163 -2.69 -4.81 3.65
CA ALA A 163 -3.48 -4.97 2.45
C ALA A 163 -3.05 -3.98 1.36
N PHE A 164 -3.35 -4.33 0.12
CA PHE A 164 -3.19 -3.47 -1.03
C PHE A 164 -4.46 -3.51 -1.87
N ARG A 165 -4.64 -2.51 -2.71
CA ARG A 165 -5.70 -2.48 -3.72
C ARG A 165 -5.12 -2.02 -5.04
N ASP A 166 -5.69 -2.54 -6.12
CA ASP A 166 -5.39 -2.06 -7.47
C ASP A 166 -5.97 -0.65 -7.59
N THR A 167 -5.14 0.31 -8.01
CA THR A 167 -5.53 1.72 -8.09
C THR A 167 -5.79 2.16 -9.50
N ASP A 168 -4.88 1.86 -10.41
CA ASP A 168 -4.95 2.26 -11.80
C ASP A 168 -4.38 1.15 -12.68
N GLU A 169 -5.07 0.84 -13.79
CA GLU A 169 -4.61 -0.13 -14.78
C GLU A 169 -4.89 0.43 -16.17
N TRP A 170 -3.84 0.62 -16.95
CA TRP A 170 -3.95 0.82 -18.39
C TRP A 170 -3.74 -0.52 -19.09
N CYS A 171 -4.66 -0.86 -20.00
CA CYS A 171 -4.54 -2.01 -20.88
C CYS A 171 -4.40 -1.56 -22.34
N ARG A 172 -3.54 -2.23 -23.08
CA ARG A 172 -3.51 -2.13 -24.55
C ARG A 172 -4.87 -2.57 -25.13
N GLY A 173 -5.26 -1.96 -26.25
CA GLY A 173 -6.47 -2.35 -26.97
C GLY A 173 -6.50 -3.85 -27.29
N GLY A 174 -7.58 -4.53 -26.90
CA GLY A 174 -7.75 -5.98 -27.08
C GLY A 174 -7.29 -6.85 -25.90
N VAL A 175 -6.66 -6.26 -24.88
CA VAL A 175 -6.33 -6.94 -23.61
C VAL A 175 -7.47 -6.74 -22.61
N THR A 176 -7.94 -7.81 -21.98
CA THR A 176 -9.00 -7.72 -20.97
C THR A 176 -8.47 -7.11 -19.69
N THR A 177 -9.20 -6.15 -19.12
CA THR A 177 -8.97 -5.65 -17.77
C THR A 177 -9.20 -6.78 -16.77
N HIS A 178 -8.29 -6.94 -15.81
CA HIS A 178 -8.44 -7.94 -14.76
C HIS A 178 -8.70 -7.32 -13.39
N ASN A 179 -8.98 -6.00 -13.36
CA ASN A 179 -9.56 -5.33 -12.21
C ASN A 179 -10.89 -5.99 -11.79
N VAL A 180 -10.78 -6.94 -10.87
CA VAL A 180 -11.90 -7.46 -10.08
C VAL A 180 -12.03 -6.53 -8.89
N ASP A 181 -13.21 -5.93 -8.73
CA ASP A 181 -13.69 -5.13 -7.60
C ASP A 181 -12.61 -4.52 -6.68
N ASN A 182 -12.58 -3.19 -6.66
CA ASN A 182 -11.76 -2.23 -5.91
C ASN A 182 -11.64 -2.49 -4.38
N LEU A 183 -11.28 -3.71 -4.00
CA LEU A 183 -11.31 -4.31 -2.67
C LEU A 183 -9.89 -4.41 -2.14
N ASP A 184 -9.76 -4.31 -0.81
CA ASP A 184 -8.49 -4.52 -0.14
C ASP A 184 -8.11 -6.01 -0.16
N ILE A 185 -7.04 -6.31 -0.89
CA ILE A 185 -6.44 -7.63 -1.01
C ILE A 185 -5.35 -7.78 0.07
N PRO A 186 -5.39 -8.83 0.91
CA PRO A 186 -4.34 -9.05 1.90
C PRO A 186 -2.95 -9.12 1.27
N SER A 187 -1.95 -8.47 1.86
CA SER A 187 -0.58 -8.46 1.33
C SER A 187 0.06 -9.85 1.28
N THR A 188 -0.42 -10.78 2.11
CA THR A 188 -0.06 -12.21 2.04
C THR A 188 -0.37 -12.84 0.68
N ALA A 189 -1.28 -12.25 -0.09
CA ALA A 189 -1.64 -12.72 -1.42
C ALA A 189 -0.54 -12.46 -2.46
N LEU A 190 0.43 -11.58 -2.17
CA LEU A 190 1.66 -11.38 -2.96
C LEU A 190 2.81 -12.30 -2.48
N GLY A 191 2.71 -12.87 -1.28
CA GLY A 191 3.70 -13.82 -0.76
C GLY A 191 5.11 -13.22 -0.64
N GLU A 192 6.12 -13.94 -1.11
CA GLU A 192 7.53 -13.50 -1.07
C GLU A 192 7.77 -12.16 -1.80
N MET A 193 7.00 -11.86 -2.84
CA MET A 193 7.04 -10.56 -3.52
C MET A 193 6.85 -9.41 -2.54
N HIS A 194 5.92 -9.53 -1.59
CA HIS A 194 5.69 -8.49 -0.58
C HIS A 194 6.93 -8.26 0.30
N ARG A 195 7.63 -9.34 0.69
CA ARG A 195 8.87 -9.23 1.48
C ARG A 195 9.97 -8.50 0.70
N LEU A 196 10.13 -8.81 -0.58
CA LEU A 196 11.09 -8.16 -1.46
C LEU A 196 10.77 -6.67 -1.66
N MET A 197 9.50 -6.35 -1.92
CA MET A 197 9.02 -4.97 -2.06
C MET A 197 9.25 -4.15 -0.78
N ARG A 198 9.06 -4.76 0.40
CA ARG A 198 9.39 -4.13 1.69
C ARG A 198 10.87 -3.85 1.90
N GLY A 199 11.75 -4.68 1.31
CA GLY A 199 13.19 -4.43 1.25
C GLY A 199 13.59 -3.42 0.17
N GLY A 200 12.62 -2.94 -0.62
CA GLY A 200 12.83 -2.01 -1.70
C GLY A 200 13.42 -2.63 -2.97
N HIS A 201 13.35 -3.95 -3.10
CA HIS A 201 13.88 -4.71 -4.22
C HIS A 201 12.87 -4.77 -5.38
N PRO A 202 13.21 -4.26 -6.57
CA PRO A 202 12.47 -4.58 -7.78
C PRO A 202 12.48 -6.08 -8.04
N VAL A 203 11.35 -6.58 -8.53
CA VAL A 203 11.18 -8.00 -8.86
C VAL A 203 10.81 -8.13 -10.31
N VAL A 204 11.64 -8.88 -11.04
CA VAL A 204 11.57 -9.02 -12.48
C VAL A 204 11.38 -10.50 -12.80
N VAL A 205 10.32 -10.81 -13.54
CA VAL A 205 9.97 -12.16 -13.97
C VAL A 205 9.98 -12.20 -15.50
N HIS A 206 11.03 -12.79 -16.06
CA HIS A 206 11.17 -12.94 -17.51
C HIS A 206 10.31 -14.06 -18.10
N ASP A 207 10.03 -15.09 -17.32
CA ASP A 207 9.16 -16.19 -17.71
C ASP A 207 8.37 -16.64 -16.48
N VAL A 208 7.07 -16.36 -16.49
CA VAL A 208 6.17 -16.74 -15.39
C VAL A 208 6.16 -18.24 -15.18
N ASP A 209 6.34 -19.05 -16.22
CA ASP A 209 6.35 -20.52 -16.08
C ASP A 209 7.61 -21.05 -15.39
N ALA A 210 8.68 -20.26 -15.37
CA ALA A 210 9.96 -20.59 -14.75
C ALA A 210 10.09 -20.10 -13.30
N MET A 211 9.08 -19.44 -12.75
CA MET A 211 9.12 -18.90 -11.37
C MET A 211 9.40 -19.98 -10.31
N PRO A 212 10.08 -19.62 -9.21
CA PRO A 212 10.43 -20.56 -8.15
C PRO A 212 9.19 -21.08 -7.43
N LYS A 213 9.27 -22.33 -6.92
CA LYS A 213 8.17 -22.99 -6.22
C LYS A 213 7.66 -22.22 -4.99
N SER A 214 8.52 -21.44 -4.34
CA SER A 214 8.18 -20.56 -3.21
C SER A 214 7.14 -19.48 -3.59
N MET A 215 7.04 -19.11 -4.87
CA MET A 215 6.13 -18.08 -5.37
C MET A 215 4.94 -18.64 -6.16
N ARG A 216 4.59 -19.92 -5.96
CA ARG A 216 3.54 -20.58 -6.75
C ARG A 216 2.18 -19.89 -6.70
N SER A 217 1.80 -19.33 -5.55
CA SER A 217 0.54 -18.58 -5.40
C SER A 217 0.49 -17.34 -6.29
N LEU A 218 1.62 -16.64 -6.44
CA LEU A 218 1.74 -15.48 -7.34
C LEU A 218 1.80 -15.95 -8.80
N GLN A 219 2.59 -16.98 -9.10
CA GLN A 219 2.68 -17.59 -10.42
C GLN A 219 1.30 -17.98 -10.96
N THR A 220 0.48 -18.67 -10.16
CA THR A 220 -0.88 -19.07 -10.57
C THR A 220 -1.76 -17.87 -10.90
N LYS A 221 -1.66 -16.76 -10.15
CA LYS A 221 -2.42 -15.54 -10.46
C LYS A 221 -1.98 -14.89 -11.76
N LEU A 222 -0.67 -14.78 -11.96
CA LEU A 222 -0.11 -14.24 -13.20
C LEU A 222 -0.53 -15.08 -14.41
N GLN A 223 -0.51 -16.42 -14.29
CA GLN A 223 -1.00 -17.33 -15.32
C GLN A 223 -2.50 -17.19 -15.58
N LEU A 224 -3.32 -17.03 -14.52
CA LEU A 224 -4.76 -16.78 -14.66
C LEU A 224 -5.07 -15.47 -15.40
N GLN A 225 -4.15 -14.50 -15.32
CA GLN A 225 -4.23 -13.22 -16.03
C GLN A 225 -3.56 -13.26 -17.42
N ASP A 226 -3.12 -14.43 -17.89
CA ASP A 226 -2.34 -14.63 -19.13
C ASP A 226 -1.02 -13.84 -19.18
N THR A 227 -0.46 -13.49 -18.01
CA THR A 227 0.84 -12.82 -17.93
C THR A 227 1.96 -13.83 -18.16
N LYS A 228 2.81 -13.54 -19.16
CA LYS A 228 3.98 -14.34 -19.54
C LYS A 228 5.28 -13.83 -18.93
N SER A 229 5.37 -12.51 -18.74
CA SER A 229 6.49 -11.83 -18.09
C SER A 229 5.96 -10.58 -17.39
N THR A 230 6.58 -10.20 -16.27
CA THR A 230 6.17 -9.03 -15.50
C THR A 230 7.36 -8.39 -14.80
N VAL A 231 7.25 -7.11 -14.51
CA VAL A 231 8.17 -6.38 -13.64
C VAL A 231 7.35 -5.61 -12.61
N GLY A 232 7.72 -5.77 -11.33
CA GLY A 232 7.18 -4.98 -10.23
C GLY A 232 8.28 -4.10 -9.64
N ILE A 233 8.00 -2.81 -9.52
CA ILE A 233 8.89 -1.79 -8.96
C ILE A 233 8.24 -1.20 -7.71
N PRO A 234 8.93 -1.18 -6.55
CA PRO A 234 8.36 -0.57 -5.36
C PRO A 234 8.24 0.95 -5.51
N MET A 235 7.09 1.50 -5.14
CA MET A 235 6.85 2.94 -5.08
C MET A 235 7.10 3.42 -3.64
N HIS A 236 8.22 4.12 -3.44
CA HIS A 236 8.55 4.74 -2.16
C HIS A 236 8.15 6.21 -2.15
N PHE A 237 7.63 6.66 -1.01
CA PHE A 237 7.41 8.07 -0.75
C PHE A 237 7.66 8.36 0.72
N ASP A 238 8.45 9.40 0.99
CA ASP A 238 8.90 9.77 2.34
C ASP A 238 9.60 8.61 3.08
N GLY A 239 10.51 7.92 2.39
CA GLY A 239 11.29 6.80 2.94
C GLY A 239 10.47 5.54 3.26
N ARG A 240 9.20 5.46 2.86
CA ARG A 240 8.31 4.31 3.11
C ARG A 240 7.78 3.72 1.82
N LEU A 241 7.61 2.40 1.78
CA LEU A 241 6.86 1.73 0.72
C LEU A 241 5.39 2.17 0.79
N ARG A 242 4.83 2.61 -0.33
CA ARG A 242 3.43 3.06 -0.40
C ARG A 242 2.63 2.36 -1.50
N GLY A 243 3.31 1.77 -2.47
CA GLY A 243 2.67 1.03 -3.56
C GLY A 243 3.66 0.23 -4.36
N ILE A 244 3.18 -0.35 -5.46
CA ILE A 244 3.99 -1.01 -6.47
C ILE A 244 3.48 -0.51 -7.82
N MET A 245 4.39 -0.17 -8.72
CA MET A 245 4.10 0.00 -10.14
C MET A 245 4.58 -1.26 -10.86
N GLY A 246 3.84 -1.75 -11.84
CA GLY A 246 4.34 -2.82 -12.68
C GLY A 246 3.83 -2.81 -14.11
N LEU A 247 4.47 -3.63 -14.92
CA LEU A 247 4.13 -3.86 -16.33
C LEU A 247 3.99 -5.35 -16.59
N ASP A 248 3.00 -5.73 -17.40
CA ASP A 248 2.80 -7.11 -17.81
C ASP A 248 2.88 -7.27 -19.34
N MET A 249 3.43 -8.42 -19.74
CA MET A 249 3.50 -8.89 -21.11
C MET A 249 2.63 -10.15 -21.23
N THR A 250 1.59 -10.11 -22.07
CA THR A 250 0.66 -11.23 -22.29
C THR A 250 0.82 -11.84 -23.67
N ARG A 251 1.24 -11.05 -24.67
CA ARG A 251 1.43 -11.54 -26.03
C ARG A 251 2.65 -12.45 -26.14
N THR A 252 3.79 -12.02 -25.64
CA THR A 252 5.08 -12.72 -25.72
C THR A 252 5.85 -12.63 -24.41
N ARG A 253 6.77 -13.58 -24.18
CA ARG A 253 7.76 -13.46 -23.11
C ARG A 253 8.72 -12.31 -23.39
N TYR A 254 9.18 -11.64 -22.35
CA TYR A 254 10.03 -10.45 -22.43
C TYR A 254 11.18 -10.54 -21.42
N ARG A 255 12.38 -10.17 -21.88
CA ARG A 255 13.56 -10.05 -21.02
C ARG A 255 13.83 -8.57 -20.74
N TRP A 256 13.56 -8.15 -19.51
CA TRP A 256 13.84 -6.81 -19.02
C TRP A 256 15.34 -6.62 -18.80
N SER A 257 15.88 -5.54 -19.32
CA SER A 257 17.28 -5.15 -19.12
C SER A 257 17.47 -4.29 -17.87
N ALA A 258 18.72 -4.15 -17.43
CA ALA A 258 19.10 -3.27 -16.33
C ALA A 258 18.63 -1.82 -16.54
N ASP A 259 18.85 -1.30 -17.75
CA ASP A 259 18.50 0.07 -18.12
C ASP A 259 17.00 0.30 -18.07
N GLU A 260 16.20 -0.68 -18.48
CA GLU A 260 14.74 -0.61 -18.41
C GLU A 260 14.25 -0.65 -16.96
N VAL A 261 14.78 -1.54 -16.12
CA VAL A 261 14.44 -1.59 -14.69
C VAL A 261 14.77 -0.27 -14.02
N GLN A 262 15.87 0.37 -14.40
CA GLN A 262 16.21 1.68 -13.88
C GLN A 262 15.31 2.81 -14.41
N GLU A 263 14.97 2.82 -15.69
CA GLU A 263 14.04 3.81 -16.24
C GLU A 263 12.67 3.69 -15.55
N LEU A 264 12.17 2.46 -15.36
CA LEU A 264 10.95 2.17 -14.62
C LEU A 264 11.03 2.60 -13.15
N SER A 265 12.21 2.48 -12.53
CA SER A 265 12.46 2.98 -11.17
C SER A 265 12.28 4.48 -11.07
N ARG A 266 12.82 5.25 -12.01
CA ARG A 266 12.65 6.71 -12.06
C ARG A 266 11.19 7.10 -12.32
N LEU A 267 10.48 6.34 -13.16
CA LEU A 267 9.06 6.53 -13.40
C LEU A 267 8.21 6.20 -12.16
N SER A 268 8.61 5.18 -11.38
CA SER A 268 7.98 4.79 -10.12
C SER A 268 8.07 5.92 -9.09
N ASP A 269 9.23 6.57 -8.98
CA ASP A 269 9.41 7.73 -8.10
C ASP A 269 8.51 8.90 -8.50
N LEU A 270 8.35 9.18 -9.80
CA LEU A 270 7.43 10.22 -10.28
C LEU A 270 5.97 9.90 -9.94
N LEU A 271 5.53 8.67 -10.20
CA LEU A 271 4.18 8.23 -9.84
C LEU A 271 3.96 8.26 -8.33
N ALA A 272 4.96 7.88 -7.52
CA ALA A 272 4.88 7.94 -6.07
C ALA A 272 4.76 9.39 -5.58
N CYS A 273 5.57 10.30 -6.12
CA CYS A 273 5.48 11.72 -5.80
C CYS A 273 4.12 12.32 -6.17
N ALA A 274 3.56 11.97 -7.33
CA ALA A 274 2.24 12.45 -7.73
C ALA A 274 1.12 11.84 -6.88
N ASN A 275 1.18 10.53 -6.59
CA ASN A 275 0.17 9.82 -5.79
C ASN A 275 0.14 10.24 -4.32
N PHE A 276 1.30 10.52 -3.73
CA PHE A 276 1.44 10.69 -2.29
C PHE A 276 1.92 12.09 -1.89
N GLY A 277 2.56 12.85 -2.78
CA GLY A 277 3.02 14.21 -2.54
C GLY A 277 1.90 15.25 -2.59
N ALA A 278 0.96 15.12 -3.53
CA ALA A 278 -0.23 15.99 -3.57
C ALA A 278 -1.09 15.85 -2.30
N ARG A 279 -1.05 14.67 -1.66
CA ARG A 279 -1.77 14.39 -0.41
C ARG A 279 -1.18 15.11 0.80
N ILE A 280 0.12 15.43 0.85
CA ILE A 280 0.68 16.26 1.93
C ILE A 280 0.12 17.69 1.90
N ILE A 281 -0.12 18.25 0.71
CA ILE A 281 -0.70 19.60 0.57
C ILE A 281 -2.21 19.57 0.85
N ALA A 282 -2.90 18.50 0.45
CA ALA A 282 -4.32 18.30 0.75
C ALA A 282 -4.59 18.00 2.25
N ASP A 283 -3.73 17.21 2.90
CA ASP A 283 -3.81 16.84 4.32
C ASP A 283 -3.33 17.99 5.24
N ALA A 284 -2.55 18.95 4.72
CA ALA A 284 -2.21 20.17 5.45
C ALA A 284 -3.33 21.23 5.42
N GLY A 285 -4.25 21.18 4.44
CA GLY A 285 -5.37 22.10 4.29
C GLY A 285 -6.74 21.51 4.66
N THR A 286 -6.83 20.19 4.76
CA THR A 286 -8.05 19.46 5.11
C THR A 286 -7.72 18.64 6.33
N VAL A 287 -8.37 18.93 7.47
CA VAL A 287 -8.47 17.99 8.58
C VAL A 287 -8.83 16.67 7.94
N ALA A 288 -7.91 15.70 8.00
CA ALA A 288 -8.11 14.37 7.47
C ALA A 288 -9.52 13.93 7.89
N THR A 289 -10.44 13.81 6.94
CA THR A 289 -11.59 12.96 7.16
C THR A 289 -10.98 11.58 7.22
N ALA A 290 -10.63 11.18 8.45
CA ALA A 290 -10.15 9.87 8.77
C ALA A 290 -11.07 8.91 8.02
N GLN A 291 -10.51 8.18 7.05
CA GLN A 291 -11.15 6.96 6.61
C GLN A 291 -11.17 6.10 7.87
N GLU A 292 -12.33 6.09 8.49
CA GLU A 292 -12.65 5.49 9.75
C GLU A 292 -12.15 4.04 9.76
N GLU A 293 -10.97 3.80 10.35
CA GLU A 293 -10.34 2.48 10.40
C GLU A 293 -11.24 1.55 11.21
N PHE A 294 -11.98 0.66 10.53
CA PHE A 294 -12.87 -0.32 11.14
C PHE A 294 -12.13 -1.63 11.43
N LEU A 295 -12.42 -2.23 12.58
CA LEU A 295 -12.06 -3.60 12.91
C LEU A 295 -13.31 -4.48 12.95
N TYR A 296 -13.19 -5.69 12.41
CA TYR A 296 -14.26 -6.67 12.37
C TYR A 296 -14.01 -7.84 13.34
N PHE A 297 -15.00 -8.09 14.19
CA PHE A 297 -15.03 -9.15 15.19
C PHE A 297 -15.92 -10.30 14.72
N GLN A 298 -15.47 -11.53 14.95
CA GLN A 298 -16.20 -12.78 14.76
C GLN A 298 -16.91 -13.15 16.07
N SER A 299 -18.05 -12.52 16.31
CA SER A 299 -18.89 -12.82 17.47
C SER A 299 -19.73 -14.07 17.25
N LEU A 300 -20.23 -14.66 18.35
CA LEU A 300 -21.14 -15.81 18.30
C LEU A 300 -22.44 -15.54 17.51
N ARG A 301 -22.81 -14.26 17.36
CA ARG A 301 -24.03 -13.82 16.66
C ARG A 301 -23.77 -13.31 15.23
N GLY A 302 -22.53 -13.40 14.74
CA GLY A 302 -22.13 -12.91 13.42
C GLY A 302 -20.95 -11.95 13.46
N ILE A 303 -20.74 -11.24 12.36
CA ILE A 303 -19.66 -10.28 12.22
C ILE A 303 -20.12 -8.93 12.77
N VAL A 304 -19.32 -8.34 13.67
CA VAL A 304 -19.55 -7.00 14.23
C VAL A 304 -18.39 -6.11 13.80
N GLY A 305 -18.67 -4.94 13.24
CA GLY A 305 -17.64 -3.92 12.98
C GLY A 305 -17.65 -2.85 14.06
N ALA A 306 -16.48 -2.37 14.49
CA ALA A 306 -16.34 -1.13 15.25
C ALA A 306 -15.18 -0.28 14.73
N HIS A 307 -15.29 1.04 14.88
CA HIS A 307 -14.15 1.93 14.63
C HIS A 307 -13.04 1.66 15.64
N ILE A 308 -11.79 1.78 15.19
CA ILE A 308 -10.62 1.70 16.06
C ILE A 308 -10.70 2.76 17.17
N GLY A 309 -11.21 3.96 16.85
CA GLY A 309 -11.44 5.02 17.82
C GLY A 309 -12.39 4.63 18.95
N ASP A 310 -13.36 3.75 18.65
CA ASP A 310 -14.39 3.33 19.62
C ASP A 310 -13.93 2.19 20.52
N ILE A 311 -12.80 1.55 20.25
CA ILE A 311 -12.33 0.42 21.06
C ILE A 311 -11.50 0.94 22.23
N VAL A 312 -12.06 0.90 23.43
CA VAL A 312 -11.44 1.39 24.67
C VAL A 312 -10.36 0.43 25.19
N ALA A 313 -10.67 -0.87 25.19
CA ALA A 313 -9.79 -1.90 25.73
C ALA A 313 -10.14 -3.27 25.14
N CYS A 314 -9.22 -4.23 25.27
CA CYS A 314 -9.55 -5.63 25.16
C CYS A 314 -8.85 -6.49 26.22
N GLU A 315 -9.57 -7.51 26.67
CA GLU A 315 -9.13 -8.43 27.72
C GLU A 315 -9.18 -9.88 27.25
N ALA A 316 -8.16 -10.66 27.61
CA ALA A 316 -8.13 -12.09 27.37
C ALA A 316 -9.16 -12.79 28.28
N GLU A 317 -10.07 -13.53 27.67
CA GLU A 317 -11.04 -14.37 28.34
C GLU A 317 -10.85 -15.81 27.87
N ARG A 318 -10.12 -16.61 28.66
CA ARG A 318 -9.68 -17.96 28.27
C ARG A 318 -8.89 -17.92 26.95
N ASP A 319 -9.42 -18.54 25.89
CA ASP A 319 -8.82 -18.57 24.55
C ASP A 319 -9.42 -17.51 23.60
N SER A 320 -10.36 -16.71 24.11
CA SER A 320 -11.07 -15.66 23.39
C SER A 320 -10.66 -14.26 23.88
N THR A 321 -11.08 -13.23 23.16
CA THR A 321 -10.81 -11.84 23.50
C THR A 321 -12.11 -11.05 23.60
N ARG A 322 -12.30 -10.39 24.74
CA ARG A 322 -13.41 -9.47 24.97
C ARG A 322 -12.96 -8.06 24.64
N PHE A 323 -13.68 -7.40 23.76
CA PHE A 323 -13.52 -5.99 23.40
C PHE A 323 -14.52 -5.14 24.18
N PHE A 324 -14.06 -3.97 24.61
CA PHE A 324 -14.82 -2.96 25.32
C PHE A 324 -14.92 -1.73 24.42
N LEU A 325 -16.13 -1.35 24.03
CA LEU A 325 -16.39 -0.23 23.12
C LEU A 325 -16.82 1.03 23.90
N ALA A 326 -16.59 2.21 23.32
CA ALA A 326 -16.85 3.52 23.93
C ALA A 326 -18.34 3.78 24.17
N ASN A 327 -19.22 3.13 23.39
CA ASN A 327 -20.66 3.16 23.60
C ASN A 327 -21.14 2.27 24.77
N GLY A 328 -20.22 1.56 25.45
CA GLY A 328 -20.50 0.65 26.56
C GLY A 328 -20.74 -0.80 26.14
N ASP A 329 -20.81 -1.09 24.84
CA ASP A 329 -20.99 -2.45 24.34
C ASP A 329 -19.72 -3.29 24.51
N GLN A 330 -19.92 -4.61 24.65
CA GLN A 330 -18.84 -5.57 24.70
C GLN A 330 -19.00 -6.63 23.62
N VAL A 331 -17.90 -6.88 22.89
CA VAL A 331 -17.88 -7.87 21.82
C VAL A 331 -16.89 -8.97 22.17
N LEU A 332 -17.38 -10.21 22.23
CA LEU A 332 -16.51 -11.38 22.39
C LEU A 332 -16.13 -11.95 21.02
N ASP A 333 -14.83 -12.06 20.79
CA ASP A 333 -14.24 -12.64 19.58
C ASP A 333 -13.49 -13.93 19.92
N ALA A 334 -13.67 -14.97 19.09
CA ALA A 334 -13.08 -16.28 19.32
C ALA A 334 -11.55 -16.31 19.23
N ARG A 335 -10.90 -15.29 18.64
CA ARG A 335 -9.45 -15.20 18.51
C ARG A 335 -8.82 -14.72 19.84
N ASN A 336 -7.69 -15.31 20.20
CA ASN A 336 -7.00 -15.00 21.45
C ASN A 336 -6.33 -13.61 21.43
N LEU A 337 -5.99 -13.09 22.62
CA LEU A 337 -5.47 -11.74 22.77
C LEU A 337 -4.11 -11.52 22.09
N LYS A 338 -3.28 -12.57 21.94
CA LYS A 338 -1.98 -12.46 21.26
C LYS A 338 -2.15 -12.23 19.76
N TRP A 339 -3.16 -12.86 19.16
CA TRP A 339 -3.51 -12.62 17.76
C TRP A 339 -3.91 -11.15 17.55
N TRP A 340 -4.75 -10.62 18.45
CA TRP A 340 -5.19 -9.23 18.40
C TRP A 340 -4.09 -8.21 18.68
N GLU A 341 -3.18 -8.48 19.62
CA GLU A 341 -2.02 -7.63 19.89
C GLU A 341 -1.17 -7.39 18.63
N ASN A 342 -1.06 -8.37 17.74
CA ASN A 342 -0.30 -8.24 16.49
C ASN A 342 -1.03 -7.41 15.41
N ILE A 343 -2.32 -7.13 15.60
CA ILE A 343 -3.19 -6.50 14.58
C ILE A 343 -3.62 -5.10 15.02
N LEU A 344 -3.80 -4.90 16.32
CA LEU A 344 -4.12 -3.60 16.89
C LEU A 344 -2.94 -2.62 16.65
N PRO A 345 -3.18 -1.43 16.08
CA PRO A 345 -2.11 -0.46 15.83
C PRO A 345 -1.39 -0.05 17.11
N GLU A 346 -0.09 -0.26 17.18
CA GLU A 346 0.71 0.09 18.36
C GLU A 346 0.72 1.59 18.69
N SER A 347 0.35 2.43 17.72
CA SER A 347 0.16 3.88 17.92
C SER A 347 -1.04 4.20 18.81
N HIS A 348 -2.09 3.37 18.76
CA HIS A 348 -3.32 3.58 19.52
C HIS A 348 -3.42 2.64 20.72
N PHE A 349 -2.90 1.42 20.61
CA PHE A 349 -3.04 0.37 21.63
C PHE A 349 -1.71 0.00 22.26
N MET A 350 -1.78 -0.40 23.53
CA MET A 350 -0.64 -0.88 24.27
C MET A 350 -1.02 -2.05 25.18
N ARG A 351 -0.25 -3.14 25.13
CA ARG A 351 -0.35 -4.21 26.11
C ARG A 351 0.19 -3.75 27.46
N VAL A 352 -0.69 -3.68 28.46
CA VAL A 352 -0.39 -3.18 29.80
C VAL A 352 -0.37 -4.28 30.85
N HIS A 353 -1.00 -5.42 30.57
CA HIS A 353 -1.02 -6.60 31.45
C HIS A 353 -1.00 -7.88 30.61
N ARG A 354 -0.71 -9.03 31.24
CA ARG A 354 -0.73 -10.33 30.55
C ARG A 354 -2.10 -10.70 29.97
N SER A 355 -3.17 -10.05 30.43
CA SER A 355 -4.53 -10.24 29.94
C SER A 355 -5.13 -8.97 29.36
N VAL A 356 -4.44 -7.83 29.29
CA VAL A 356 -5.09 -6.55 28.92
C VAL A 356 -4.24 -5.77 27.92
N VAL A 357 -4.91 -5.33 26.86
CA VAL A 357 -4.46 -4.29 25.93
C VAL A 357 -5.43 -3.11 26.05
N LEU A 358 -4.89 -1.89 26.21
CA LEU A 358 -5.67 -0.66 26.35
C LEU A 358 -5.43 0.25 25.16
N GLN A 359 -6.44 1.04 24.80
CA GLN A 359 -6.26 2.19 23.94
C GLN A 359 -5.68 3.34 24.77
N ILE A 360 -4.54 3.88 24.34
CA ILE A 360 -3.77 4.88 25.10
C ILE A 360 -4.57 6.17 25.27
N HIS A 361 -5.25 6.60 24.21
CA HIS A 361 -6.01 7.85 24.19
C HIS A 361 -7.32 7.80 24.99
N ALA A 362 -7.80 6.61 25.36
CA ALA A 362 -8.99 6.44 26.18
C ALA A 362 -8.69 6.37 27.69
N VAL A 363 -7.42 6.45 28.10
CA VAL A 363 -7.02 6.43 29.52
C VAL A 363 -7.34 7.78 30.17
N GLN A 364 -8.33 7.81 31.07
CA GLN A 364 -8.68 9.01 31.82
C GLN A 364 -7.79 9.21 33.07
N LYS A 365 -7.44 8.10 33.73
CA LYS A 365 -6.67 8.16 34.98
C LYS A 365 -5.85 6.92 35.20
N LEU A 366 -4.55 7.09 35.45
CA LEU A 366 -3.67 6.02 35.91
C LEU A 366 -3.44 6.15 37.41
N GLN A 367 -3.86 5.16 38.20
CA GLN A 367 -3.83 5.22 39.66
C GLN A 367 -3.11 4.00 40.27
N ARG A 368 -2.31 4.26 41.30
CA ARG A 368 -1.79 3.20 42.19
C ARG A 368 -2.76 3.02 43.36
N ARG A 369 -3.28 1.81 43.52
CA ARG A 369 -4.13 1.44 44.67
C ARG A 369 -3.30 1.28 45.94
N PRO A 370 -3.90 1.36 47.15
CA PRO A 370 -3.23 1.08 48.42
C PRO A 370 -2.59 -0.32 48.48
N THR A 371 -3.17 -1.28 47.75
CA THR A 371 -2.63 -2.64 47.55
C THR A 371 -1.34 -2.69 46.72
N GLY A 372 -0.90 -1.55 46.17
CA GLY A 372 0.28 -1.44 45.31
C GLY A 372 0.05 -1.87 43.85
N GLN A 373 -1.19 -2.25 43.48
CA GLN A 373 -1.59 -2.53 42.10
C GLN A 373 -1.80 -1.23 41.33
N TRP A 374 -1.32 -1.18 40.09
CA TRP A 374 -1.62 -0.09 39.16
C TRP A 374 -2.86 -0.43 38.35
N VAL A 375 -3.75 0.56 38.18
CA VAL A 375 -4.96 0.43 37.40
C VAL A 375 -5.18 1.65 36.51
N ALA A 376 -5.71 1.43 35.32
CA ALA A 376 -6.13 2.47 34.39
C ALA A 376 -7.66 2.56 34.38
N HIS A 377 -8.17 3.76 34.66
CA HIS A 377 -9.58 4.09 34.48
C HIS A 377 -9.77 4.59 33.05
N MET A 378 -10.80 4.09 32.41
CA MET A 378 -11.11 4.35 31.01
C MET A 378 -12.47 5.04 30.92
N ASP A 379 -12.65 5.84 29.88
CA ASP A 379 -13.95 6.45 29.62
C ASP A 379 -15.03 5.39 29.36
N GLY A 380 -16.24 5.63 29.87
CA GLY A 380 -17.38 4.73 29.71
C GLY A 380 -17.37 3.44 30.55
N TYR A 381 -16.37 3.19 31.41
CA TYR A 381 -16.28 1.98 32.23
C TYR A 381 -15.93 2.24 33.70
N ASP A 382 -16.82 1.81 34.61
CA ASP A 382 -16.64 1.96 36.07
C ASP A 382 -15.52 1.08 36.63
N THR A 383 -15.30 -0.09 36.03
CA THR A 383 -14.29 -1.05 36.49
C THR A 383 -12.95 -0.73 35.81
N PRO A 384 -11.89 -0.38 36.57
CA PRO A 384 -10.62 -0.04 35.97
C PRO A 384 -9.80 -1.29 35.62
N PHE A 385 -8.97 -1.17 34.60
CA PHE A 385 -8.18 -2.26 34.07
C PHE A 385 -6.82 -2.38 34.76
N SER A 386 -6.37 -3.61 35.02
CA SER A 386 -5.09 -3.87 35.68
C SER A 386 -3.91 -3.51 34.77
N VAL A 387 -2.91 -2.84 35.34
CA VAL A 387 -1.65 -2.47 34.68
C VAL A 387 -0.49 -3.11 35.43
N SER A 388 0.36 -3.83 34.70
CA SER A 388 1.57 -4.45 35.29
C SER A 388 2.62 -3.41 35.64
N ARG A 389 3.32 -3.60 36.77
CA ARG A 389 4.34 -2.67 37.28
C ARG A 389 5.40 -2.29 36.23
N THR A 390 5.87 -3.27 35.46
CA THR A 390 6.88 -3.09 34.40
C THR A 390 6.36 -2.24 33.23
N LYS A 391 5.06 -2.27 32.95
CA LYS A 391 4.45 -1.54 31.83
C LYS A 391 4.00 -0.12 32.20
N VAL A 392 3.91 0.21 33.49
CA VAL A 392 3.53 1.56 33.97
C VAL A 392 4.45 2.64 33.42
N VAL A 393 5.77 2.41 33.43
CA VAL A 393 6.75 3.40 32.95
C VAL A 393 6.54 3.71 31.47
N VAL A 394 6.38 2.66 30.66
CA VAL A 394 6.14 2.81 29.21
C VAL A 394 4.79 3.48 28.94
N LEU A 395 3.75 3.13 29.70
CA LEU A 395 2.44 3.74 29.57
C LEU A 395 2.46 5.23 29.92
N ARG A 396 3.17 5.62 30.98
CA ARG A 396 3.35 7.03 31.37
C ARG A 396 4.03 7.87 30.29
N ASN A 397 5.12 7.36 29.73
CA ASN A 397 5.81 8.00 28.62
C ASN A 397 4.88 8.21 27.41
N ARG A 398 4.01 7.24 27.10
CA ARG A 398 3.02 7.34 26.01
C ARG A 398 1.87 8.29 26.33
N LEU A 399 1.56 8.52 27.61
CA LEU A 399 0.58 9.51 28.07
C LEU A 399 1.19 10.92 28.24
N GLY A 400 2.50 11.08 28.00
CA GLY A 400 3.20 12.37 28.12
C GLY A 400 3.51 12.78 29.56
N CYS A 401 3.66 11.83 30.48
CA CYS A 401 3.88 12.07 31.91
C CYS A 401 5.02 11.26 32.53
#